data_AF-A0A3R9ZWR5-F1
#
_entry.id   AF-A0A3R9ZWR5-F1
#
_cell.length_a   1.000
_cell.length_b   1.000
_cell.length_c   1.000
_cell.angle_alpha   90.00
_cell.angle_beta   90.00
_cell.angle_gamma   90.00
#
_symmetry.space_group_name_H-M   'P 1'
#
loop_
_entity.id
_entity.type
_entity.pdbx_description
1 polymer ?
#
loop_
_entity_poly.entity_id
_entity_poly.type
_entity_poly.pdbx_seq_one_letter_code
_entity_poly.pdbx_strand_id
1 'polypeptide(L)'
;MADELSISHGYITQIVLDKGCPKLVPDLVAGRLHLFSDDTAEKWLRDYRAWREDEPARKAAKRAETAARARAEIDAETARNAAAQKVSEALQDALKRDIAEEAARVQRAQGGVY
;
A
#
# COMPACT_ATOMS: atom_id res chain seq x y z
N MET A 1 -29.27 -20.98 13.01
CA MET A 1 -28.03 -20.31 12.55
C MET A 1 -28.11 -18.78 12.46
N ALA A 2 -28.87 -18.16 11.53
CA ALA A 2 -28.93 -16.68 11.43
C ALA A 2 -29.67 -16.04 12.63
N ASP A 3 -30.77 -16.66 13.06
CA ASP A 3 -31.55 -16.22 14.22
C ASP A 3 -30.79 -16.40 15.54
N GLU A 4 -29.99 -17.46 15.68
CA GLU A 4 -29.12 -17.69 16.85
C GLU A 4 -27.98 -16.67 16.96
N LEU A 5 -27.63 -16.05 15.83
CA LEU A 5 -26.58 -15.05 15.74
C LEU A 5 -27.09 -13.63 15.96
N SER A 6 -28.41 -13.40 15.98
CA SER A 6 -29.00 -12.06 15.86
C SER A 6 -28.45 -11.29 14.65
N ILE A 7 -28.05 -12.01 13.61
CA ILE A 7 -27.47 -11.46 12.40
C ILE A 7 -28.44 -11.71 11.25
N SER A 8 -28.83 -10.65 10.53
CA SER A 8 -29.69 -10.80 9.36
C SER A 8 -29.01 -11.66 8.28
N HIS A 9 -29.80 -12.47 7.57
CA HIS A 9 -29.31 -13.37 6.52
C HIS A 9 -28.44 -12.67 5.46
N GLY A 10 -28.76 -11.41 5.13
CA GLY A 10 -27.97 -10.56 4.22
C GLY A 10 -26.60 -10.15 4.78
N TYR A 11 -26.48 -9.94 6.10
CA TYR A 11 -25.22 -9.59 6.73
C TYR A 11 -24.27 -10.79 6.82
N ILE A 12 -24.80 -12.01 7.01
CA ILE A 12 -24.00 -13.25 6.95
C ILE A 12 -23.36 -13.40 5.57
N THR A 13 -24.14 -13.23 4.49
CA THR A 13 -23.64 -13.39 3.12
C THR A 13 -22.54 -12.38 2.81
N GLN A 14 -22.66 -11.13 3.27
CA GLN A 14 -21.61 -10.12 3.08
C GLN A 14 -20.32 -10.46 3.84
N ILE A 15 -20.42 -10.99 5.06
CA ILE A 15 -19.27 -11.33 5.90
C ILE A 15 -18.54 -12.58 5.41
N VAL A 16 -19.27 -13.60 4.98
CA VAL A 16 -18.68 -14.82 4.41
C VAL A 16 -17.88 -14.52 3.14
N LEU A 17 -18.20 -13.40 2.46
CA LEU A 17 -17.47 -12.94 1.28
C LEU A 17 -16.23 -12.09 1.61
N ASP A 18 -15.98 -11.74 2.89
CA ASP A 18 -14.79 -10.98 3.25
C ASP A 18 -13.52 -11.82 3.10
N LYS A 19 -12.45 -11.19 2.59
CA LYS A 19 -11.19 -11.89 2.28
C LYS A 19 -10.54 -12.38 3.58
N GLY A 20 -10.40 -13.69 3.69
CA GLY A 20 -9.77 -14.34 4.84
C GLY A 20 -10.74 -14.71 5.97
N CYS A 21 -12.04 -14.46 5.80
CA CYS A 21 -13.08 -15.03 6.67
C CYS A 21 -13.11 -16.57 6.53
N PRO A 22 -13.29 -17.34 7.62
CA PRO A 22 -13.50 -18.78 7.54
C PRO A 22 -14.64 -19.12 6.59
N LYS A 23 -14.41 -20.10 5.71
CA LYS A 23 -15.42 -20.51 4.72
C LYS A 23 -16.43 -21.46 5.36
N LEU A 24 -17.71 -21.14 5.23
CA LEU A 24 -18.79 -22.07 5.55
C LEU A 24 -19.01 -22.98 4.33
N VAL A 25 -18.61 -24.24 4.45
CA VAL A 25 -18.74 -25.25 3.38
C VAL A 25 -19.98 -26.10 3.65
N PRO A 26 -20.88 -26.28 2.68
CA PRO A 26 -22.06 -27.13 2.85
C PRO A 26 -21.69 -28.61 2.88
N ASP A 27 -22.41 -29.36 3.71
CA ASP A 27 -22.27 -30.81 3.79
C ASP A 27 -22.97 -31.49 2.60
N LEU A 28 -24.09 -30.91 2.14
CA LEU A 28 -24.82 -31.38 0.98
C LEU A 28 -25.29 -30.21 0.13
N VAL A 29 -25.17 -30.37 -1.19
CA VAL A 29 -25.71 -29.44 -2.17
C VAL A 29 -26.80 -30.15 -2.96
N ALA A 30 -28.05 -29.70 -2.79
CA ALA A 30 -29.23 -30.22 -3.47
C ALA A 30 -29.81 -29.15 -4.40
N GLY A 31 -29.37 -29.14 -5.65
CA GLY A 31 -29.76 -28.11 -6.61
C GLY A 31 -29.26 -26.72 -6.19
N ARG A 32 -30.18 -25.83 -5.80
CA ARG A 32 -29.86 -24.48 -5.29
C ARG A 32 -29.79 -24.40 -3.77
N LEU A 33 -30.07 -25.50 -3.08
CA LEU A 33 -30.06 -25.56 -1.62
C LEU A 33 -28.70 -26.03 -1.13
N HIS A 34 -28.12 -25.25 -0.23
CA HIS A 34 -26.93 -25.61 0.53
C HIS A 34 -27.39 -26.03 1.92
N LEU A 35 -27.11 -27.28 2.29
CA LEU A 35 -27.50 -27.87 3.56
C LEU A 35 -26.27 -28.02 4.44
N PHE A 36 -26.44 -27.65 5.71
CA PHE A 36 -25.40 -27.65 6.73
C PHE A 36 -25.95 -28.44 7.92
N SER A 37 -25.14 -29.36 8.41
CA SER A 37 -25.34 -30.01 9.70
C SER A 37 -25.03 -29.04 10.83
N ASP A 38 -25.58 -29.31 12.01
CA ASP A 38 -25.36 -28.49 13.19
C ASP A 38 -23.88 -28.47 13.56
N ASP A 39 -23.18 -29.61 13.49
CA ASP A 39 -21.73 -29.70 13.73
C ASP A 39 -20.90 -28.79 12.81
N THR A 40 -21.23 -28.78 11.51
CA THR A 40 -20.56 -27.92 10.52
C THR A 40 -20.84 -26.44 10.80
N ALA A 41 -22.08 -26.10 11.16
CA ALA A 41 -22.46 -24.74 11.53
C ALA A 41 -21.75 -24.27 12.80
N GLU A 42 -21.71 -25.09 13.86
CA GLU A 42 -21.06 -24.78 15.13
C GLU A 42 -19.54 -24.64 14.99
N LYS A 43 -18.92 -25.54 14.23
CA LYS A 43 -17.49 -25.48 13.92
C LYS A 43 -17.15 -24.17 13.23
N TRP A 44 -17.89 -23.83 12.17
CA TRP A 44 -17.68 -22.57 11.47
C TRP A 44 -17.91 -21.36 12.38
N LEU A 45 -18.92 -21.41 13.24
CA LEU A 45 -19.24 -20.34 14.19
C LEU A 45 -18.08 -20.06 15.14
N ARG A 46 -17.48 -21.11 15.69
CA ARG A 46 -16.31 -21.00 16.57
C ARG A 46 -15.13 -20.36 15.83
N ASP A 47 -14.84 -20.86 14.64
CA ASP A 47 -13.73 -20.35 13.83
C ASP A 47 -13.98 -18.88 13.42
N TYR A 48 -15.23 -18.53 13.10
CA TYR A 48 -15.65 -17.16 12.80
C TYR A 48 -15.51 -16.21 14.01
N ARG A 49 -15.85 -16.66 15.23
CA ARG A 49 -15.68 -15.86 16.45
C ARG A 49 -14.20 -15.57 16.72
N ALA A 50 -13.35 -16.59 16.64
CA ALA A 50 -11.91 -16.40 16.76
C ALA A 50 -11.37 -15.42 15.70
N TRP A 51 -11.83 -15.57 14.45
CA TRP A 51 -11.49 -14.63 13.39
C TRP A 51 -11.96 -13.20 13.69
N ARG A 52 -13.16 -12.99 14.26
CA ARG A 52 -13.64 -11.66 14.65
C ARG A 52 -12.85 -11.06 15.80
N GLU A 53 -12.46 -11.86 16.78
CA GLU A 53 -11.62 -11.41 17.90
C GLU A 53 -10.25 -10.92 17.41
N ASP A 54 -9.68 -11.57 16.39
CA ASP A 54 -8.42 -11.19 15.76
C ASP A 54 -8.54 -10.01 14.78
N GLU A 55 -9.76 -9.52 14.50
CA GLU A 55 -10.02 -8.45 13.53
C GLU A 55 -9.27 -7.14 13.85
N PRO A 56 -9.21 -6.65 15.10
CA PRO A 56 -8.47 -5.43 15.44
C PRO A 56 -6.98 -5.56 15.12
N ALA A 57 -6.37 -6.71 15.40
CA ALA A 57 -4.97 -6.98 15.11
C ALA A 57 -4.71 -7.02 13.60
N ARG A 58 -5.58 -7.69 12.82
CA ARG A 58 -5.47 -7.70 11.34
C ARG A 58 -5.61 -6.30 10.75
N LYS A 59 -6.57 -5.50 11.24
CA LYS A 59 -6.74 -4.10 10.81
C LYS A 59 -5.53 -3.24 11.17
N ALA A 60 -4.95 -3.43 12.36
CA ALA A 60 -3.74 -2.73 12.77
C ALA A 60 -2.54 -3.10 11.88
N ALA A 61 -2.34 -4.40 11.60
CA ALA A 61 -1.28 -4.88 10.71
C ALA A 61 -1.42 -4.30 9.29
N LYS A 62 -2.63 -4.33 8.73
CA LYS A 62 -2.91 -3.74 7.40
C LYS A 62 -2.65 -2.24 7.36
N ARG A 63 -3.01 -1.50 8.42
CA ARG A 63 -2.69 -0.06 8.52
C ARG A 63 -1.19 0.18 8.61
N ALA A 64 -0.46 -0.62 9.38
CA ALA A 64 0.99 -0.53 9.49
C ALA A 64 1.68 -0.82 8.16
N GLU A 65 1.22 -1.83 7.41
CA GLU A 65 1.70 -2.14 6.06
C GLU A 65 1.47 -0.97 5.09
N THR A 66 0.26 -0.41 5.06
CA THR A 66 -0.04 0.77 4.23
C THR A 66 0.84 1.97 4.61
N ALA A 67 1.03 2.21 5.91
CA ALA A 67 1.89 3.30 6.38
C ALA A 67 3.36 3.07 6.00
N ALA A 68 3.85 1.84 6.06
CA ALA A 68 5.20 1.49 5.64
C ALA A 68 5.39 1.69 4.13
N ARG A 69 4.42 1.29 3.30
CA ARG A 69 4.44 1.55 1.85
C ARG A 69 4.46 3.04 1.54
N ALA A 70 3.59 3.82 2.18
CA ALA A 70 3.54 5.27 1.98
C ALA A 70 4.88 5.94 2.36
N ARG A 71 5.52 5.50 3.45
CA ARG A 71 6.86 5.99 3.82
C ARG A 71 7.92 5.63 2.78
N ALA A 72 7.93 4.39 2.31
CA ALA A 72 8.87 3.95 1.28
C ALA A 72 8.72 4.76 -0.02
N GLU A 73 7.49 5.13 -0.41
CA GLU A 73 7.24 6.00 -1.56
C GLU A 73 7.78 7.42 -1.35
N ILE A 74 7.56 8.01 -0.17
CA ILE A 74 8.09 9.34 0.18
C ILE A 74 9.63 9.33 0.21
N ASP A 75 10.24 8.30 0.80
CA ASP A 75 11.70 8.17 0.88
C ASP A 75 12.31 8.02 -0.52
N ALA A 76 11.69 7.23 -1.39
CA ALA A 76 12.12 7.07 -2.78
C ALA A 76 12.04 8.39 -3.55
N GLU A 77 10.96 9.16 -3.37
CA GLU A 77 10.80 10.46 -4.04
C GLU A 77 11.79 11.51 -3.50
N THR A 78 12.03 11.51 -2.19
CA THR A 78 13.04 12.37 -1.57
C THR A 78 14.44 12.07 -2.10
N ALA A 79 14.78 10.79 -2.26
CA ALA A 79 16.06 10.37 -2.83
C ALA A 79 16.21 10.80 -4.30
N ARG A 80 15.14 10.71 -5.10
CA ARG A 80 15.12 11.22 -6.49
C ARG A 80 15.34 12.72 -6.54
N ASN A 81 14.64 13.48 -5.70
CA ASN A 81 14.78 14.93 -5.63
C ASN A 81 16.18 15.35 -5.20
N ALA A 82 16.76 14.67 -4.20
CA ALA A 82 18.14 14.92 -3.78
C ALA A 82 19.15 14.63 -4.90
N ALA A 83 18.94 13.58 -5.69
CA ALA A 83 19.78 13.30 -6.86
C ALA A 83 19.65 14.38 -7.94
N ALA A 84 18.42 14.83 -8.23
CA ALA A 84 18.16 15.90 -9.19
C ALA A 84 18.80 17.23 -8.76
N GLN A 85 18.75 17.56 -7.48
CA GLN A 85 19.42 18.76 -6.93
C GLN A 85 20.93 18.71 -7.14
N LYS A 86 21.59 17.58 -6.84
CA LYS A 86 23.03 17.43 -7.09
C LYS A 86 23.41 17.62 -8.55
N VAL A 87 22.60 17.10 -9.48
CA VAL A 87 22.82 17.32 -10.92
C VAL A 87 22.63 18.79 -11.28
N SER A 88 21.60 19.45 -10.75
CA SER A 88 21.37 20.87 -10.98
C SER A 88 22.50 21.74 -10.44
N GLU A 89 23.02 21.44 -9.24
CA GLU A 89 24.16 22.14 -8.66
C GLU A 89 25.41 21.97 -9.53
N ALA A 90 25.70 20.74 -9.97
CA ALA A 90 26.82 20.47 -10.87
C ALA A 90 26.70 21.23 -12.21
N LEU A 91 25.49 21.35 -12.76
CA LEU A 91 25.23 22.12 -13.98
C LEU A 91 25.44 23.62 -13.75
N GLN A 92 24.97 24.17 -12.63
CA GLN A 92 25.21 25.58 -12.30
C GLN A 92 26.69 25.88 -12.12
N ASP A 93 27.44 24.99 -11.49
CA ASP A 93 28.88 25.16 -11.31
C ASP A 93 29.64 25.07 -12.64
N ALA A 94 29.25 24.16 -13.53
CA ALA A 94 29.79 24.09 -14.88
C ALA A 94 29.51 25.39 -15.67
N LEU A 95 28.28 25.89 -15.63
CA LEU A 95 27.89 27.15 -16.27
C LEU A 95 28.72 28.34 -15.77
N LYS A 96 28.93 28.44 -14.45
CA LYS A 96 29.75 29.51 -13.87
C LYS A 96 31.20 29.44 -14.36
N ARG A 97 31.76 28.23 -14.50
CA ARG A 97 33.12 28.04 -15.02
C ARG A 97 33.21 28.45 -16.48
N ASP A 98 32.27 28.01 -17.32
CA ASP A 98 32.22 28.39 -18.74
C ASP A 98 32.11 29.91 -18.93
N ILE A 99 31.24 30.58 -18.14
CA ILE A 99 31.11 32.05 -18.16
C ILE A 99 32.43 32.72 -17.76
N ALA A 100 33.11 32.21 -16.72
CA ALA A 100 34.38 32.76 -16.26
C ALA A 100 35.50 32.56 -17.30
N GLU A 101 35.56 31.40 -17.94
CA GLU A 101 36.52 31.11 -19.02
C GLU A 101 36.29 32.02 -20.23
N GLU A 102 35.03 32.22 -20.62
CA GLU A 102 34.69 33.09 -21.75
C GLU A 102 34.99 34.56 -21.45
N ALA A 103 34.67 35.04 -20.24
CA ALA A 103 35.07 36.38 -19.80
C ALA A 103 36.60 36.56 -19.81
N ALA A 104 37.36 35.55 -19.37
CA ALA A 104 38.82 35.57 -19.41
C ALA A 104 39.40 35.50 -20.84
N ARG A 105 38.70 34.88 -21.80
CA ARG A 105 39.05 34.91 -23.22
C ARG A 105 38.79 36.29 -23.83
N VAL A 106 37.63 36.88 -23.56
CA VAL A 106 37.27 38.21 -24.05
C VAL A 106 38.25 39.27 -23.55
N GLN A 107 38.62 39.25 -22.26
CA GLN A 107 39.64 40.16 -21.73
C GLN A 107 41.01 40.01 -22.42
N ARG A 108 41.44 38.77 -22.68
CA ARG A 108 42.69 38.50 -23.43
C ARG A 108 42.62 39.01 -24.87
N ALA A 109 41.47 38.87 -25.52
CA ALA A 109 41.27 39.39 -26.88
C ALA A 109 41.24 40.92 -26.92
N GLN A 110 40.69 41.58 -25.89
CA GLN A 110 40.65 43.05 -25.78
C GLN A 110 42.01 43.66 -25.40
N GLY A 111 42.79 42.99 -24.54
CA GLY A 111 44.16 43.41 -24.19
C GLY A 111 45.21 43.12 -25.27
N GLY A 112 44.81 42.51 -26.39
CA GLY A 112 45.69 42.15 -27.52
C GLY A 112 45.65 43.10 -28.71
N VAL A 113 44.96 44.25 -28.61
CA VAL A 113 44.96 45.29 -29.66
C VAL A 113 45.74 46.50 -29.15
N TYR A 114 46.98 46.61 -29.69
CA TYR A 114 47.94 47.73 -29.70
C TYR A 114 47.87 48.81 -28.62
#